data_AF-A0A7Y4QV59-F1
#
_entry.id   AF-A0A7Y4QV59-F1
#
_cell.length_a   1.000
_cell.length_b   1.000
_cell.length_c   1.000
_cell.angle_alpha   90.00
_cell.angle_beta   90.00
_cell.angle_gamma   90.00
#
_symmetry.space_group_name_H-M   'P 1'
#
loop_
_entity.id
_entity.type
_entity.pdbx_description
1 polymer ?
#
loop_
_entity_poly.entity_id
_entity_poly.type
_entity_poly.pdbx_seq_one_letter_code
_entity_poly.pdbx_strand_id
1 'polypeptide(L)'
;MNEPIISGIEAIQAILAPALGISATALLLLNMHNRFSITINRIRLLNEERRRYHIKISRNEETGAYEQFRYSSISSQLKMLTLRCKEIRNAILYTMGSILLFVLTSILIGVNIFFSSNVLKMAPLVIFSAGMILVLIGIIYSAKDVINSYKVTQVEVKGEI
;
A
#
# COMPACT_ATOMS: atom_id res chain seq x y z
N MET A 1 1.31 -10.15 48.82
CA MET A 1 0.90 -10.55 47.46
C MET A 1 2.05 -10.14 46.56
N ASN A 2 2.98 -11.07 46.30
CA ASN A 2 4.20 -10.76 45.57
C ASN A 2 3.84 -10.67 44.09
N GLU A 3 3.86 -9.47 43.52
CA GLU A 3 3.87 -9.32 42.07
C GLU A 3 5.12 -10.07 41.55
N PRO A 4 4.98 -11.00 40.59
CA PRO A 4 6.15 -11.57 39.97
C PRO A 4 6.87 -10.42 39.26
N ILE A 5 8.15 -10.23 39.60
CA ILE A 5 9.08 -9.50 38.74
C ILE A 5 9.01 -10.21 37.39
N ILE A 6 8.34 -9.61 36.41
CA ILE A 6 8.31 -10.14 35.04
C ILE A 6 9.76 -10.39 34.67
N SER A 7 10.11 -11.66 34.44
CA SER A 7 11.48 -12.00 34.08
C SER A 7 11.81 -11.29 32.77
N GLY A 8 13.04 -10.82 32.58
CA GLY A 8 13.44 -10.17 31.33
C GLY A 8 13.11 -11.01 30.08
N ILE A 9 13.02 -12.34 30.25
CA ILE A 9 12.58 -13.29 29.22
C ILE A 9 11.11 -13.08 28.81
N GLU A 10 10.20 -12.91 29.77
CA GLU A 10 8.76 -12.69 29.51
C GLU A 10 8.52 -11.34 28.82
N ALA A 11 9.31 -10.32 29.16
CA ALA A 11 9.31 -9.03 28.48
C ALA A 11 9.72 -9.16 27.01
N ILE A 12 10.80 -9.90 26.74
CA ILE A 12 11.25 -10.19 25.37
C ILE A 12 10.17 -10.99 24.60
N GLN A 13 9.55 -11.99 25.24
CA GLN A 13 8.46 -12.77 24.67
C GLN A 13 7.23 -11.92 24.32
N ALA A 14 6.87 -10.95 25.16
CA ALA A 14 5.76 -10.05 24.87
C ALA A 14 6.04 -9.13 23.67
N ILE A 15 7.28 -8.64 23.54
CA ILE A 15 7.70 -7.76 22.42
C ILE A 15 7.83 -8.54 21.09
N LEU A 16 8.02 -9.86 21.13
CA LEU A 16 8.15 -10.69 19.93
C LEU A 16 6.92 -10.62 19.02
N ALA A 17 5.71 -10.60 19.57
CA ALA A 17 4.47 -10.56 18.77
C ALA A 17 4.37 -9.31 17.86
N PRO A 18 4.45 -8.07 18.37
CA PRO A 18 4.49 -6.89 17.50
C PRO A 18 5.73 -6.84 16.59
N ALA A 19 6.89 -7.34 17.04
CA ALA A 19 8.08 -7.41 16.19
C ALA A 19 7.87 -8.30 14.94
N LEU A 20 7.26 -9.48 15.10
CA LEU A 20 6.90 -10.36 13.98
C LEU A 20 5.88 -9.69 13.05
N GLY A 21 4.90 -8.97 13.62
CA GLY A 21 3.94 -8.17 12.86
C GLY A 21 4.63 -7.12 11.99
N ILE A 22 5.62 -6.41 12.52
CA ILE A 22 6.45 -5.44 11.78
C ILE A 22 7.20 -6.15 10.64
N SER A 23 7.86 -7.28 10.91
CA SER A 23 8.62 -7.99 9.87
C SER A 23 7.73 -8.46 8.71
N ALA A 24 6.58 -9.08 9.00
CA ALA A 24 5.66 -9.54 7.97
C ALA A 24 5.07 -8.39 7.15
N THR A 25 4.65 -7.31 7.83
CA THR A 25 4.08 -6.13 7.16
C THR A 25 5.11 -5.31 6.39
N ALA A 26 6.37 -5.28 6.82
CA ALA A 26 7.46 -4.64 6.08
C ALA A 26 7.70 -5.32 4.72
N LEU A 27 7.63 -6.66 4.65
CA LEU A 27 7.71 -7.40 3.39
C LEU A 27 6.52 -7.07 2.48
N LEU A 28 5.30 -7.01 3.02
CA LEU A 28 4.12 -6.59 2.24
C LEU A 28 4.28 -5.15 1.72
N LEU A 29 4.73 -4.23 2.57
CA LEU A 29 4.96 -2.84 2.24
C LEU A 29 6.01 -2.68 1.12
N LEU A 30 7.11 -3.43 1.19
CA LEU A 30 8.15 -3.45 0.16
C LEU A 30 7.58 -3.85 -1.21
N ASN A 31 6.81 -4.95 -1.23
CA ASN A 31 6.14 -5.40 -2.46
C ASN A 31 5.20 -4.34 -3.03
N MET A 32 4.40 -3.68 -2.18
CA MET A 32 3.49 -2.62 -2.60
C MET A 32 4.24 -1.38 -3.13
N HIS A 33 5.34 -0.97 -2.49
CA HIS A 33 6.18 0.14 -2.95
C HIS A 33 6.79 -0.12 -4.33
N ASN A 34 7.27 -1.35 -4.58
CA ASN A 34 7.79 -1.73 -5.89
C ASN A 34 6.71 -1.60 -6.97
N ARG A 35 5.50 -2.14 -6.72
CA ARG A 35 4.35 -2.03 -7.64
C ARG A 35 3.95 -0.57 -7.87
N PHE A 36 3.96 0.25 -6.82
CA PHE A 36 3.65 1.66 -6.90
C PHE A 36 4.63 2.42 -7.79
N SER A 37 5.93 2.20 -7.58
CA SER A 37 7.01 2.81 -8.36
C SER A 37 6.90 2.47 -9.85
N ILE A 38 6.70 1.18 -10.17
CA ILE A 38 6.51 0.71 -11.54
C ILE A 38 5.28 1.35 -12.19
N THR A 39 4.16 1.42 -11.46
CA THR A 39 2.91 2.01 -11.96
C THR A 39 3.07 3.50 -12.24
N ILE A 40 3.72 4.24 -11.34
CA ILE A 40 4.02 5.67 -11.56
C ILE A 40 4.92 5.88 -12.76
N ASN A 41 5.96 5.07 -12.92
CA ASN A 41 6.84 5.19 -14.09
C ASN A 41 6.08 4.92 -15.39
N ARG A 42 5.21 3.91 -15.45
CA ARG A 42 4.37 3.66 -16.62
C ARG A 42 3.43 4.83 -16.92
N ILE A 43 2.86 5.46 -15.89
CA ILE A 43 2.03 6.68 -16.04
C ILE A 43 2.86 7.83 -16.63
N ARG A 44 4.09 8.06 -16.13
CA ARG A 44 4.97 9.12 -16.63
C ARG A 44 5.28 8.94 -18.12
N LEU A 45 5.71 7.73 -18.51
CA LEU A 45 6.04 7.41 -19.90
C LEU A 45 4.84 7.60 -20.85
N LEU A 46 3.66 7.07 -20.47
CA LEU A 46 2.45 7.23 -21.27
C LEU A 46 1.97 8.68 -21.33
N ASN A 47 2.14 9.46 -20.26
CA ASN A 47 1.76 10.86 -20.24
C ASN A 47 2.69 11.72 -21.12
N GLU A 48 3.98 11.41 -21.15
CA GLU A 48 4.94 12.02 -22.08
C GLU A 48 4.60 11.69 -23.54
N GLU A 49 4.24 10.43 -23.82
CA GLU A 49 3.77 10.01 -25.15
C GLU A 49 2.49 10.74 -25.56
N ARG A 50 1.49 10.81 -24.68
CA ARG A 50 0.26 11.58 -24.90
C ARG A 50 0.55 13.05 -25.20
N ARG A 51 1.49 13.66 -24.48
CA ARG A 51 1.87 15.06 -24.67
C ARG A 51 2.46 15.30 -26.07
N ARG A 52 3.26 14.37 -26.60
CA ARG A 52 3.80 14.47 -27.98
C ARG A 52 2.67 14.50 -29.02
N TYR A 53 1.70 13.60 -28.91
CA TYR A 53 0.54 13.58 -29.80
C TYR A 53 -0.32 14.85 -29.67
N HIS A 54 -0.57 15.32 -28.44
CA HIS A 54 -1.32 16.56 -28.22
C HIS A 54 -0.67 17.77 -28.90
N ILE A 55 0.66 17.88 -28.85
CA ILE A 55 1.40 18.97 -29.50
C ILE A 55 1.27 18.90 -31.01
N LYS A 56 1.41 17.71 -31.63
CA LYS A 56 1.22 17.53 -33.08
C LYS A 56 -0.19 17.95 -33.52
N ILE A 57 -1.21 17.47 -32.81
CA ILE A 57 -2.62 17.81 -33.07
C ILE A 57 -2.83 19.32 -32.93
N SER A 58 -2.27 19.95 -31.90
CA SER A 58 -2.40 21.40 -31.65
C SER A 58 -1.71 22.27 -32.70
N ARG A 59 -0.75 21.72 -33.47
CA ARG A 59 -0.05 22.42 -34.54
C ARG A 59 -0.71 22.26 -35.92
N ASN A 60 -1.88 21.62 -35.98
CA ASN A 60 -2.53 21.24 -37.24
C ASN A 60 -1.60 20.45 -38.19
N GLU A 61 -0.65 19.70 -37.64
CA GLU A 61 0.07 18.70 -38.42
C GLU A 61 -0.95 17.62 -38.82
N GLU A 62 -0.99 17.23 -40.10
CA GLU A 62 -1.87 16.15 -40.58
C GLU A 62 -1.61 14.89 -39.76
N THR A 63 -2.52 14.62 -38.82
CA THR A 63 -2.41 13.49 -37.90
C THR A 63 -3.22 12.35 -38.50
N GLY A 64 -2.54 11.26 -38.82
CA GLY A 64 -3.18 10.09 -39.43
C GLY A 64 -4.20 9.46 -38.49
N ALA A 65 -5.16 8.70 -39.04
CA ALA A 65 -6.17 7.98 -38.26
C ALA A 65 -5.56 7.10 -37.14
N TYR A 66 -4.36 6.53 -37.40
CA TYR A 66 -3.60 5.77 -36.42
C TYR A 66 -3.14 6.60 -35.20
N GLU A 67 -2.70 7.84 -35.39
CA GLU A 67 -2.21 8.69 -34.30
C GLU A 67 -3.37 9.15 -33.40
N GLN A 68 -4.52 9.44 -34.00
CA GLN A 68 -5.75 9.76 -33.27
C GLN A 68 -6.23 8.58 -32.41
N PHE A 69 -6.21 7.37 -32.98
CA PHE A 69 -6.55 6.13 -32.28
C PHE A 69 -5.56 5.86 -31.13
N ARG A 70 -4.25 6.00 -31.37
CA ARG A 70 -3.21 5.82 -30.34
C ARG A 70 -3.37 6.84 -29.20
N TYR A 71 -3.69 8.09 -29.50
CA TYR A 71 -3.96 9.12 -28.49
C TYR A 71 -5.15 8.75 -27.58
N SER A 72 -6.24 8.27 -28.17
CA SER A 72 -7.42 7.81 -27.43
C SER A 72 -7.08 6.61 -26.53
N SER A 73 -6.38 5.61 -27.08
CA SER A 73 -5.93 4.43 -26.33
C SER A 73 -5.06 4.79 -25.13
N ILE A 74 -4.06 5.66 -25.31
CA ILE A 74 -3.20 6.13 -24.21
C ILE A 74 -4.01 6.84 -23.13
N SER A 75 -4.98 7.67 -23.53
CA SER A 75 -5.83 8.40 -22.58
C SER A 75 -6.67 7.46 -21.73
N SER A 76 -7.21 6.38 -22.33
CA SER A 76 -7.90 5.31 -21.60
C SER A 76 -6.96 4.58 -20.63
N GLN A 77 -5.77 4.20 -21.10
CA GLN A 77 -4.77 3.52 -20.27
C GLN A 77 -4.33 4.36 -19.07
N LEU A 78 -4.12 5.68 -19.25
CA LEU A 78 -3.75 6.60 -18.19
C LEU A 78 -4.84 6.71 -17.11
N LYS A 79 -6.11 6.80 -17.51
CA LYS A 79 -7.25 6.86 -16.56
C LYS A 79 -7.26 5.64 -15.65
N MET A 80 -7.10 4.47 -16.25
CA MET A 80 -7.10 3.18 -15.58
C MET A 80 -5.87 2.98 -14.66
N LEU A 81 -4.67 3.33 -15.13
CA LEU A 81 -3.45 3.30 -14.32
C LEU A 81 -3.52 4.27 -13.14
N THR A 82 -4.15 5.43 -13.32
CA THR A 82 -4.34 6.41 -12.23
C THR A 82 -5.25 5.86 -11.13
N LEU A 83 -6.33 5.15 -11.50
CA LEU A 83 -7.19 4.47 -10.53
C LEU A 83 -6.43 3.39 -9.75
N ARG A 84 -5.67 2.56 -10.45
CA ARG A 84 -4.78 1.55 -9.84
C ARG A 84 -3.76 2.17 -8.89
N CYS A 85 -3.14 3.27 -9.29
CA CYS A 85 -2.19 4.02 -8.46
C CYS A 85 -2.82 4.51 -7.15
N LYS A 86 -4.10 4.93 -7.16
CA LYS A 86 -4.82 5.30 -5.93
C LYS A 86 -5.05 4.10 -4.99
N GLU A 87 -5.45 2.94 -5.54
CA GLU A 87 -5.65 1.73 -4.74
C GLU A 87 -4.33 1.27 -4.09
N ILE A 88 -3.22 1.24 -4.85
CA ILE A 88 -1.90 0.88 -4.31
C ILE A 88 -1.45 1.89 -3.25
N ARG A 89 -1.64 3.20 -3.48
CA ARG A 89 -1.32 4.23 -2.49
C ARG A 89 -2.06 3.99 -1.19
N ASN A 90 -3.37 3.71 -1.25
CA ASN A 90 -4.15 3.45 -0.04
C ASN A 90 -3.65 2.20 0.69
N ALA A 91 -3.34 1.12 -0.04
CA ALA A 91 -2.75 -0.09 0.54
C ALA A 91 -1.45 0.20 1.31
N ILE A 92 -0.56 1.01 0.72
CA ILE A 92 0.69 1.46 1.34
C ILE A 92 0.42 2.25 2.62
N LEU A 93 -0.49 3.24 2.58
CA LEU A 93 -0.79 4.09 3.73
C LEU A 93 -1.33 3.30 4.92
N TYR A 94 -2.25 2.36 4.68
CA TYR A 94 -2.79 1.51 5.74
C TYR A 94 -1.71 0.58 6.32
N THR A 95 -0.83 0.03 5.48
CA THR A 95 0.26 -0.85 5.92
C THR A 95 1.36 -0.09 6.69
N MET A 96 1.67 1.16 6.29
CA MET A 96 2.55 2.04 7.07
C MET A 96 1.93 2.38 8.43
N GLY A 97 0.62 2.64 8.45
CA GLY A 97 -0.14 2.87 9.69
C GLY A 97 -0.09 1.66 10.62
N SER A 98 -0.23 0.43 10.11
CA SER A 98 -0.12 -0.77 10.96
C SER A 98 1.27 -0.94 11.56
N ILE A 99 2.34 -0.68 10.79
CA ILE A 99 3.72 -0.75 11.30
C ILE A 99 3.90 0.25 12.45
N LEU A 100 3.39 1.48 12.29
CA LEU A 100 3.42 2.47 13.36
C LEU A 100 2.71 1.98 14.63
N LEU A 101 1.52 1.40 14.50
CA LEU A 101 0.79 0.84 15.66
C LEU A 101 1.52 -0.34 16.31
N PHE A 102 2.21 -1.20 15.55
CA PHE A 102 3.02 -2.27 16.13
C PHE A 102 4.25 -1.73 16.86
N VAL A 103 4.93 -0.72 16.32
CA VAL A 103 6.03 -0.04 17.03
C VAL A 103 5.53 0.57 18.34
N LEU A 104 4.38 1.26 18.30
CA LEU A 104 3.74 1.81 19.51
C LEU A 104 3.37 0.71 20.51
N THR A 105 2.87 -0.43 20.03
CA THR A 105 2.58 -1.60 20.87
C THR A 105 3.84 -2.07 21.60
N SER A 106 4.97 -2.23 20.91
CA SER A 106 6.24 -2.63 21.53
C SER A 106 6.72 -1.65 22.60
N ILE A 107 6.61 -0.34 22.33
CA ILE A 107 6.95 0.71 23.30
C ILE A 107 6.03 0.61 24.52
N LEU A 108 4.73 0.45 24.33
CA LEU A 108 3.77 0.37 25.43
C LEU A 108 3.94 -0.87 26.30
N ILE A 109 4.30 -2.02 25.71
CA ILE A 109 4.68 -3.23 26.46
C ILE A 109 5.89 -2.92 27.35
N GLY A 110 6.91 -2.26 26.78
CA GLY A 110 8.08 -1.82 27.53
C GLY A 110 7.73 -0.92 28.71
N VAL A 111 6.90 0.11 28.49
CA VAL A 111 6.48 1.04 29.55
C VAL A 111 5.63 0.33 30.62
N ASN A 112 4.75 -0.60 30.23
CA ASN A 112 3.91 -1.34 31.18
C ASN A 112 4.73 -2.13 32.20
N ILE A 113 5.87 -2.69 31.79
CA ILE A 113 6.78 -3.44 32.66
C ILE A 113 7.36 -2.56 33.77
N PHE A 114 7.64 -1.28 33.49
CA PHE A 114 8.20 -0.35 34.48
C PHE A 114 7.13 0.41 35.27
N PHE A 115 5.93 0.60 34.70
CA PHE A 115 4.87 1.40 35.30
C PHE A 115 3.58 0.57 35.42
N SER A 116 3.36 -0.04 36.60
CA SER A 116 2.23 -0.93 36.94
C SER A 116 0.87 -0.21 37.08
N SER A 117 0.48 0.64 36.13
CA SER A 117 -0.85 1.26 36.10
C SER A 117 -1.89 0.38 35.39
N ASN A 118 -3.08 0.26 35.97
CA ASN A 118 -4.18 -0.55 35.40
C ASN A 118 -4.61 -0.07 33.99
N VAL A 119 -4.49 1.22 33.68
CA VAL A 119 -4.83 1.75 32.34
C VAL A 119 -3.83 1.27 31.28
N LEU A 120 -2.57 1.08 31.66
CA LEU A 120 -1.54 0.60 30.73
C LEU A 120 -1.69 -0.89 30.40
N LYS A 121 -2.43 -1.69 31.17
CA LYS A 121 -2.54 -3.15 30.98
C LYS A 121 -3.30 -3.53 29.71
N MET A 122 -4.36 -2.82 29.36
CA MET A 122 -5.16 -3.12 28.15
C MET A 122 -4.68 -2.38 26.91
N ALA A 123 -3.93 -1.28 27.06
CA ALA A 123 -3.55 -0.42 25.94
C ALA A 123 -2.74 -1.14 24.84
N PRO A 124 -1.71 -1.96 25.13
CA PRO A 124 -0.98 -2.70 24.09
C PRO A 124 -1.89 -3.60 23.25
N LEU A 125 -2.82 -4.32 23.89
CA LEU A 125 -3.72 -5.25 23.20
C LEU A 125 -4.65 -4.51 22.23
N VAL A 126 -5.21 -3.38 22.65
CA VAL A 126 -6.11 -2.56 21.82
C VAL A 126 -5.37 -1.98 20.61
N ILE A 127 -4.16 -1.43 20.82
CA ILE A 127 -3.35 -0.84 19.75
C ILE A 127 -2.87 -1.90 18.78
N PHE A 128 -2.44 -3.07 19.28
CA PHE A 128 -2.05 -4.20 18.45
C PHE A 128 -3.21 -4.65 17.55
N SER A 129 -4.41 -4.79 18.14
CA SER A 129 -5.61 -5.19 17.42
C SER A 129 -6.01 -4.17 16.34
N ALA A 130 -5.90 -2.87 16.65
CA ALA A 130 -6.08 -1.82 15.67
C ALA A 130 -5.05 -1.91 14.53
N GLY A 131 -3.79 -2.22 14.85
CA GLY A 131 -2.74 -2.53 13.88
C GLY A 131 -3.13 -3.64 12.92
N MET A 132 -3.64 -4.76 13.44
CA MET A 132 -4.12 -5.89 12.64
C MET A 132 -5.28 -5.52 11.71
N ILE A 133 -6.21 -4.67 12.16
CA ILE A 133 -7.30 -4.17 11.32
C ILE A 133 -6.74 -3.32 10.16
N LEU A 134 -5.76 -2.45 10.42
CA LEU A 134 -5.12 -1.67 9.36
C LEU A 134 -4.38 -2.57 8.35
N VAL A 135 -3.72 -3.64 8.80
CA VAL A 135 -3.12 -4.64 7.90
C VAL A 135 -4.19 -5.24 6.99
N LEU A 136 -5.32 -5.67 7.55
CA LEU A 136 -6.41 -6.26 6.78
C LEU A 136 -6.96 -5.28 5.72
N ILE A 137 -7.17 -4.02 6.08
CA ILE A 137 -7.61 -2.98 5.15
C ILE A 137 -6.56 -2.78 4.04
N GLY A 138 -5.27 -2.73 4.38
CA GLY A 138 -4.17 -2.62 3.41
C GLY A 138 -4.15 -3.78 2.41
N ILE A 139 -4.36 -5.01 2.89
CA ILE A 139 -4.45 -6.21 2.05
C ILE A 139 -5.67 -6.13 1.11
N ILE A 140 -6.82 -5.66 1.59
CA ILE A 140 -8.03 -5.51 0.75
C ILE A 140 -7.77 -4.54 -0.42
N TYR A 141 -7.14 -3.38 -0.16
CA TYR A 141 -6.77 -2.45 -1.23
C TYR A 141 -5.74 -3.05 -2.21
N SER A 142 -4.77 -3.80 -1.69
CA SER A 142 -3.78 -4.50 -2.53
C SER A 142 -4.44 -5.55 -3.43
N ALA A 143 -5.39 -6.32 -2.89
CA ALA A 143 -6.14 -7.34 -3.63
C ALA A 143 -7.04 -6.71 -4.70
N LYS A 144 -7.71 -5.59 -4.39
CA LYS A 144 -8.47 -4.80 -5.38
C LYS A 144 -7.59 -4.37 -6.55
N ASP A 145 -6.38 -3.88 -6.28
CA ASP A 145 -5.44 -3.54 -7.36
C ASP A 145 -5.08 -4.77 -8.19
N VAL A 146 -4.77 -5.92 -7.59
CA VAL A 146 -4.46 -7.16 -8.34
C VAL A 146 -5.61 -7.58 -9.25
N ILE A 147 -6.84 -7.60 -8.73
CA ILE A 147 -8.03 -8.00 -9.51
C ILE A 147 -8.25 -7.04 -10.67
N ASN A 148 -8.18 -5.73 -10.43
CA ASN A 148 -8.34 -4.72 -11.47
C ASN A 148 -7.21 -4.82 -12.51
N SER A 149 -5.98 -5.08 -12.08
CA SER A 149 -4.83 -5.30 -12.96
C SER A 149 -5.07 -6.44 -13.95
N TYR A 150 -5.62 -7.55 -13.47
CA TYR A 150 -5.87 -8.73 -14.30
C TYR A 150 -6.99 -8.49 -15.33
N LYS A 151 -8.09 -7.85 -14.91
CA LYS A 151 -9.20 -7.51 -15.81
C LYS A 151 -8.74 -6.65 -16.98
N VAL A 152 -7.87 -5.69 -16.70
CA VAL A 152 -7.29 -4.79 -17.70
C VAL A 152 -6.48 -5.53 -18.74
N THR A 153 -5.58 -6.43 -18.31
CA THR A 153 -4.78 -7.22 -19.24
C THR A 153 -5.66 -8.13 -20.10
N GLN A 154 -6.76 -8.66 -19.56
CA GLN A 154 -7.70 -9.44 -20.37
C GLN A 154 -8.41 -8.61 -21.46
N VAL A 155 -8.74 -7.35 -21.17
CA VAL A 155 -9.33 -6.44 -22.17
C VAL A 155 -8.30 -6.06 -23.24
N GLU A 156 -7.05 -5.81 -22.86
CA GLU A 156 -5.95 -5.53 -23.79
C GLU A 156 -5.70 -6.72 -24.75
N VAL A 157 -5.76 -7.97 -24.26
CA VAL A 157 -5.55 -9.18 -25.08
C VAL A 157 -6.74 -9.49 -26.00
N LYS A 158 -7.96 -9.11 -25.61
CA LYS A 158 -9.18 -9.36 -26.42
C LYS A 158 -9.39 -8.36 -27.56
N GLY A 159 -8.56 -7.31 -27.67
CA GLY A 159 -8.54 -6.41 -28.82
C GLY A 159 -9.68 -5.39 -28.87
N GLU A 160 -10.36 -5.11 -27.75
CA GLU A 160 -11.48 -4.14 -27.68
C GLU A 160 -11.02 -2.74 -27.21
N ILE A 161 -10.04 -2.12 -27.90
CA ILE A 161 -9.75 -0.69 -27.75
C ILE A 161 -9.80 -0.03 -29.12
#